data_AF-A0A7J4MWQ8-F1
#
_entry.id   AF-A0A7J4MWQ8-F1
#
_cell.length_a   1.000
_cell.length_b   1.000
_cell.length_c   1.000
_cell.angle_alpha   90.00
_cell.angle_beta   90.00
_cell.angle_gamma   90.00
#
_symmetry.space_group_name_H-M   'P 1'
#
loop_
_entity.id
_entity.type
_entity.pdbx_description
1 polymer ?
#
loop_
_entity_poly.entity_id
_entity_poly.type
_entity_poly.pdbx_seq_one_letter_code
_entity_poly.pdbx_strand_id
1 'polypeptide(L)'
;MSSVALSIKTVERPGVLSEITGMIASRNINITYAHLYVERDGHGAIYMELEDIDDRESLIDELKSSSTVLDVKIHRSLEEIYGKRIIIIGGGAQVSQVAMGAISEADRHNIRGERISIDTIPLVGEEELAEAVRAVGRLPRVAALVLAGSLMGGEITRAVEVVKREHDITVISLNMPGSVTDVADLVVTDPIQAGVMSVMAVADTAVFSIEKVRGKKF
;
A
#
# COMPACT_ATOMS: atom_id res chain seq x y z
N MET A 1 -20.36 -4.38 -7.98
CA MET A 1 -20.73 -4.34 -6.55
C MET A 1 -20.62 -2.91 -6.08
N SER A 2 -21.56 -2.43 -5.27
CA SER A 2 -21.52 -1.08 -4.67
C SER A 2 -20.57 -1.09 -3.48
N SER A 3 -19.35 -0.56 -3.65
CA SER A 3 -18.44 -0.33 -2.53
C SER A 3 -18.66 1.06 -1.94
N VAL A 4 -18.57 1.24 -0.62
CA VAL A 4 -18.57 2.57 0.01
C VAL A 4 -17.44 2.68 1.00
N ALA A 5 -16.83 3.85 1.09
CA ALA A 5 -15.90 4.16 2.15
C ALA A 5 -16.55 5.12 3.16
N LEU A 6 -16.39 4.82 4.44
CA LEU A 6 -16.89 5.61 5.55
C LEU A 6 -15.74 6.07 6.43
N SER A 7 -15.79 7.33 6.87
CA SER A 7 -15.03 7.81 8.02
C SER A 7 -16.00 8.04 9.16
N ILE A 8 -15.79 7.36 10.28
CA ILE A 8 -16.61 7.39 11.47
C ILE A 8 -15.78 8.01 12.59
N LYS A 9 -16.21 9.16 13.10
CA LYS A 9 -15.61 9.77 14.29
C LYS A 9 -16.38 9.28 15.51
N THR A 10 -15.68 8.83 16.54
CA THR A 10 -16.27 8.20 17.71
C THR A 10 -15.73 8.78 19.00
N VAL A 11 -16.47 8.62 20.10
CA VAL A 11 -15.87 8.68 21.44
C VAL A 11 -14.85 7.55 21.58
N GLU A 12 -13.77 7.77 22.32
CA GLU A 12 -12.75 6.73 22.55
C GLU A 12 -13.03 5.98 23.85
N ARG A 13 -13.43 4.71 23.74
CA ARG A 13 -13.65 3.81 24.89
C ARG A 13 -13.61 2.34 24.46
N PRO A 14 -13.39 1.39 25.40
CA PRO A 14 -13.47 -0.03 25.10
C PRO A 14 -14.81 -0.44 24.48
N GLY A 15 -14.75 -1.26 23.42
CA GLY A 15 -15.93 -1.85 22.77
C GLY A 15 -16.48 -1.08 21.56
N VAL A 16 -16.02 0.14 21.28
CA VAL A 16 -16.55 0.96 20.16
C VAL A 16 -16.42 0.26 18.81
N LEU A 17 -15.26 -0.31 18.50
CA LEU A 17 -15.08 -1.05 17.25
C LEU A 17 -16.03 -2.25 17.17
N SER A 18 -16.25 -2.98 18.28
CA SER A 18 -17.16 -4.12 18.32
C SER A 18 -18.62 -3.72 18.13
N GLU A 19 -19.02 -2.56 18.65
CA GLU A 19 -20.36 -2.01 18.47
C GLU A 19 -20.61 -1.68 16.99
N ILE A 20 -19.66 -0.96 16.37
CA ILE A 20 -19.75 -0.55 14.96
C ILE A 20 -19.71 -1.75 14.02
N THR A 21 -18.78 -2.69 14.21
CA THR A 21 -18.74 -3.89 13.38
C THR A 21 -19.95 -4.79 13.61
N GLY A 22 -20.53 -4.79 14.81
CA GLY A 22 -21.79 -5.47 15.11
C GLY A 22 -22.98 -4.89 14.33
N MET A 23 -23.09 -3.56 14.23
CA MET A 23 -24.09 -2.87 13.40
C MET A 23 -23.92 -3.16 11.91
N ILE A 24 -22.69 -3.23 11.42
CA ILE A 24 -22.40 -3.57 10.02
C ILE A 24 -22.76 -5.04 9.75
N ALA A 25 -22.37 -5.95 10.65
CA ALA A 25 -22.62 -7.38 10.52
C ALA A 25 -24.11 -7.74 10.61
N SER A 26 -24.92 -7.02 11.40
CA SER A 26 -26.38 -7.25 11.50
C SER A 26 -27.10 -7.03 10.16
N ARG A 27 -26.50 -6.24 9.27
CA ARG A 27 -26.98 -5.97 7.90
C ARG A 27 -26.35 -6.88 6.85
N ASN A 28 -25.54 -7.86 7.25
CA ASN A 28 -24.81 -8.76 6.35
C ASN A 28 -23.92 -7.99 5.34
N ILE A 29 -23.36 -6.86 5.77
CA ILE A 29 -22.44 -6.04 4.98
C ILE A 29 -21.01 -6.53 5.22
N ASN A 30 -20.25 -6.73 4.15
CA ASN A 30 -18.87 -7.18 4.24
C ASN A 30 -17.91 -5.98 4.43
N ILE A 31 -16.92 -6.13 5.31
CA ILE A 31 -15.84 -5.14 5.50
C ILE A 31 -14.62 -5.62 4.72
N THR A 32 -14.21 -4.86 3.70
CA THR A 32 -13.03 -5.19 2.90
C THR A 32 -11.75 -4.55 3.42
N TYR A 33 -11.88 -3.39 4.06
CA TYR A 33 -10.76 -2.70 4.67
C TYR A 33 -11.21 -1.93 5.89
N ALA A 34 -10.38 -1.92 6.93
CA ALA A 34 -10.60 -1.09 8.11
C ALA A 34 -9.27 -0.53 8.62
N HIS A 35 -9.31 0.73 9.04
CA HIS A 35 -8.18 1.41 9.67
C HIS A 35 -8.71 2.24 10.83
N LEU A 36 -8.12 2.06 12.01
CA LEU A 36 -8.51 2.75 13.23
C LEU A 36 -7.30 3.40 13.87
N TYR A 37 -7.46 4.64 14.31
CA TYR A 37 -6.49 5.34 15.15
C TYR A 37 -7.20 6.33 16.05
N VAL A 38 -6.53 6.77 17.11
CA VAL A 38 -7.01 7.83 18.00
C VAL A 38 -6.45 9.16 17.52
N GLU A 39 -7.33 10.14 17.26
CA GLU A 39 -6.95 11.49 16.88
C GLU A 39 -6.30 12.24 18.06
N ARG A 40 -5.59 13.32 17.75
CA ARG A 40 -4.92 14.14 18.79
C ARG A 40 -5.89 14.79 19.79
N ASP A 41 -7.15 14.96 19.40
CA ASP A 41 -8.20 15.50 20.26
C ASP A 41 -8.84 14.42 21.16
N GLY A 42 -8.33 13.19 21.14
CA GLY A 42 -8.74 12.08 21.99
C GLY A 42 -9.94 11.28 21.47
N HIS A 43 -10.45 11.59 20.27
CA HIS A 43 -11.54 10.85 19.65
C HIS A 43 -11.02 9.69 18.80
N GLY A 44 -11.82 8.63 18.67
CA GLY A 44 -11.55 7.54 17.73
C GLY A 44 -11.87 7.99 16.31
N ALA A 45 -11.01 7.62 15.36
CA ALA A 45 -11.25 7.75 13.94
C ALA A 45 -11.18 6.37 13.29
N ILE A 46 -12.30 5.95 12.72
CA ILE A 46 -12.43 4.64 12.08
C ILE A 46 -12.77 4.85 10.61
N TYR A 47 -11.87 4.44 9.75
CA TYR A 47 -12.10 4.34 8.32
C TYR A 47 -12.48 2.90 7.97
N MET A 48 -13.55 2.71 7.22
CA MET A 48 -13.96 1.40 6.71
C MET A 48 -14.33 1.47 5.23
N GLU A 49 -13.90 0.48 4.46
CA GLU A 49 -14.41 0.20 3.12
C GLU A 49 -15.31 -1.03 3.20
N LEU A 50 -16.50 -0.90 2.64
CA LEU A 50 -17.60 -1.84 2.78
C LEU A 50 -18.09 -2.27 1.39
N GLU A 51 -18.51 -3.52 1.27
CA GLU A 51 -19.12 -4.11 0.08
C GLU A 51 -20.53 -4.61 0.35
N ASP A 52 -21.28 -4.86 -0.73
CA ASP A 52 -22.64 -5.42 -0.69
C ASP A 52 -23.65 -4.54 0.08
N ILE A 53 -23.56 -3.23 -0.13
CA ILE A 53 -24.49 -2.27 0.47
C ILE A 53 -25.64 -1.98 -0.49
N ASP A 54 -26.84 -2.43 -0.12
CA ASP A 54 -28.10 -2.15 -0.81
C ASP A 54 -28.64 -0.75 -0.45
N ASP A 55 -28.66 -0.39 0.83
CA ASP A 55 -29.17 0.89 1.34
C ASP A 55 -28.13 1.61 2.21
N ARG A 56 -27.44 2.57 1.58
CA ARG A 56 -26.39 3.37 2.21
C ARG A 56 -26.93 4.38 3.23
N GLU A 57 -28.07 5.00 2.94
CA GLU A 57 -28.62 6.05 3.80
C GLU A 57 -29.08 5.44 5.13
N SER A 58 -29.79 4.31 5.06
CA SER A 58 -30.24 3.59 6.24
C SER A 58 -29.09 3.13 7.14
N LEU A 59 -27.96 2.66 6.57
CA LEU A 59 -26.77 2.29 7.35
C LEU A 59 -26.20 3.49 8.10
N ILE A 60 -26.11 4.65 7.43
CA ILE A 60 -25.53 5.85 8.02
C ILE A 60 -26.41 6.39 9.15
N ASP A 61 -27.72 6.36 8.96
CA ASP A 61 -28.67 6.78 9.99
C ASP A 61 -28.63 5.86 11.21
N GLU A 62 -28.47 4.55 11.01
CA GLU A 62 -28.27 3.60 12.11
C GLU A 62 -26.96 3.87 12.86
N LEU A 63 -25.84 4.03 12.14
CA LEU A 63 -24.55 4.35 12.77
C LEU A 63 -24.64 5.64 13.60
N LYS A 64 -25.29 6.69 13.06
CA LYS A 64 -25.49 7.97 13.76
C LYS A 64 -26.43 7.87 14.97
N SER A 65 -27.26 6.82 15.06
CA SER A 65 -28.11 6.60 16.23
C SER A 65 -27.34 6.07 17.44
N SER A 66 -26.11 5.55 17.25
CA SER A 66 -25.26 5.13 18.36
C SER A 66 -24.74 6.33 19.14
N SER A 67 -24.87 6.26 20.48
CA SER A 67 -24.25 7.23 21.39
C SER A 67 -22.72 7.31 21.30
N THR A 68 -22.06 6.34 20.65
CA THR A 68 -20.60 6.35 20.47
C THR A 68 -20.14 7.07 19.23
N VAL A 69 -21.02 7.24 18.24
CA VAL A 69 -20.72 7.85 16.95
C VAL A 69 -21.00 9.34 17.03
N LEU A 70 -19.98 10.14 16.72
CA LEU A 70 -20.04 11.60 16.73
C LEU A 70 -20.29 12.17 15.33
N ASP A 71 -19.74 11.53 14.31
CA ASP A 71 -19.92 11.92 12.91
C ASP A 71 -19.68 10.74 11.96
N VAL A 72 -20.34 10.75 10.81
CA VAL A 72 -20.16 9.76 9.73
C VAL A 72 -20.11 10.48 8.39
N LYS A 73 -19.02 10.27 7.65
CA LYS A 73 -18.80 10.86 6.32
C LYS A 73 -18.58 9.78 5.28
N ILE A 74 -19.17 9.97 4.11
CA ILE A 74 -18.99 9.11 2.94
C ILE A 74 -17.81 9.63 2.12
N HIS A 75 -16.97 8.71 1.66
CA HIS A 75 -15.84 8.98 0.80
C HIS A 75 -15.77 7.97 -0.36
N ARG A 76 -14.87 8.27 -1.30
CA ARG A 76 -14.33 7.28 -2.23
C ARG A 76 -13.31 6.41 -1.50
N SER A 77 -13.07 5.19 -1.98
CA SER A 77 -12.07 4.28 -1.40
C SER A 77 -10.65 4.83 -1.55
N LEU A 78 -9.72 4.31 -0.74
CA LEU A 78 -8.31 4.63 -0.90
C LEU A 78 -7.78 4.10 -2.23
N GLU A 79 -8.30 2.99 -2.73
CA GLU A 79 -7.97 2.48 -4.06
C GLU A 79 -8.42 3.45 -5.17
N GLU A 80 -9.62 4.02 -5.07
CA GLU A 80 -10.11 4.98 -6.07
C GLU A 80 -9.36 6.32 -6.08
N ILE A 81 -8.82 6.73 -4.94
CA ILE A 81 -8.12 8.02 -4.78
C ILE A 81 -6.62 7.86 -5.03
N TYR A 82 -6.00 6.91 -4.33
CA TYR A 82 -4.54 6.70 -4.28
C TYR A 82 -4.08 5.45 -5.06
N GLY A 83 -4.97 4.50 -5.34
CA GLY A 83 -4.70 3.31 -6.16
C GLY A 83 -3.60 2.41 -5.62
N LYS A 84 -2.88 1.76 -6.52
CA LYS A 84 -1.76 0.86 -6.18
C LYS A 84 -0.62 1.66 -5.58
N ARG A 85 0.17 1.05 -4.70
CA ARG A 85 1.32 1.67 -4.05
C ARG A 85 2.60 1.00 -4.46
N ILE A 86 3.61 1.82 -4.73
CA ILE A 86 5.00 1.39 -4.88
C ILE A 86 5.77 1.93 -3.69
N ILE A 87 6.44 1.04 -2.98
CA ILE A 87 7.28 1.39 -1.83
C ILE A 87 8.74 1.40 -2.26
N ILE A 88 9.47 2.48 -1.96
CA ILE A 88 10.90 2.59 -2.24
C ILE A 88 11.68 2.72 -0.92
N ILE A 89 12.62 1.80 -0.69
CA ILE A 89 13.40 1.72 0.54
C ILE A 89 14.90 1.64 0.22
N GLY A 90 15.72 2.36 0.97
CA GLY A 90 17.17 2.24 0.91
C GLY A 90 17.92 3.55 1.18
N GLY A 91 19.09 3.72 0.55
CA GLY A 91 19.92 4.91 0.73
C GLY A 91 19.26 6.16 0.14
N GLY A 92 19.26 7.27 0.89
CA GLY A 92 18.47 8.46 0.52
C GLY A 92 18.74 9.02 -0.88
N ALA A 93 19.99 8.95 -1.36
CA ALA A 93 20.33 9.38 -2.72
C ALA A 93 19.70 8.45 -3.78
N GLN A 94 19.87 7.14 -3.64
CA GLN A 94 19.28 6.17 -4.56
C GLN A 94 17.75 6.20 -4.51
N VAL A 95 17.16 6.23 -3.32
CA VAL A 95 15.70 6.35 -3.13
C VAL A 95 15.15 7.55 -3.89
N SER A 96 15.81 8.73 -3.80
CA SER A 96 15.37 9.93 -4.51
C SER A 96 15.41 9.78 -6.03
N GLN A 97 16.46 9.13 -6.58
CA GLN A 97 16.57 8.90 -8.02
C GLN A 97 15.50 7.92 -8.54
N VAL A 98 15.24 6.84 -7.81
CA VAL A 98 14.14 5.91 -8.12
C VAL A 98 12.80 6.62 -8.03
N ALA A 99 12.58 7.40 -6.99
CA ALA A 99 11.34 8.16 -6.81
C ALA A 99 11.09 9.12 -7.98
N MET A 100 12.12 9.79 -8.50
CA MET A 100 11.99 10.68 -9.65
C MET A 100 11.45 9.95 -10.89
N GLY A 101 12.00 8.78 -11.21
CA GLY A 101 11.52 7.97 -12.33
C GLY A 101 10.11 7.43 -12.11
N ALA A 102 9.83 6.94 -10.90
CA ALA A 102 8.53 6.38 -10.54
C ALA A 102 7.43 7.45 -10.55
N ILE A 103 7.68 8.63 -9.98
CA ILE A 103 6.72 9.75 -10.00
C ILE A 103 6.42 10.17 -11.43
N SER A 104 7.47 10.34 -12.26
CA SER A 104 7.27 10.77 -13.66
C SER A 104 6.45 9.77 -14.48
N GLU A 105 6.61 8.47 -14.24
CA GLU A 105 5.82 7.45 -14.94
C GLU A 105 4.40 7.35 -14.36
N ALA A 106 4.27 7.37 -13.03
CA ALA A 106 2.97 7.32 -12.35
C ALA A 106 2.09 8.48 -12.78
N ASP A 107 2.61 9.71 -12.90
CA ASP A 107 1.85 10.88 -13.37
C ASP A 107 1.23 10.67 -14.76
N ARG A 108 1.96 10.02 -15.67
CA ARG A 108 1.46 9.71 -17.03
C ARG A 108 0.28 8.75 -16.99
N HIS A 109 0.36 7.74 -16.13
CA HIS A 109 -0.72 6.77 -15.91
C HIS A 109 -1.91 7.41 -15.17
N ASN A 110 -1.63 8.22 -14.16
CA ASN A 110 -2.61 8.84 -13.28
C ASN A 110 -3.57 9.80 -14.02
N ILE A 111 -3.04 10.59 -14.96
CA ILE A 111 -3.85 11.50 -15.79
C ILE A 111 -4.82 10.73 -16.71
N ARG A 112 -4.54 9.45 -17.01
CA ARG A 112 -5.36 8.59 -17.88
C ARG A 112 -6.39 7.75 -17.14
N GLY A 113 -6.52 7.92 -15.81
CA GLY A 113 -7.55 7.30 -14.99
C GLY A 113 -7.08 6.16 -14.09
N GLU A 114 -5.91 5.59 -14.35
CA GLU A 114 -5.23 4.68 -13.41
C GLU A 114 -4.80 5.47 -12.16
N ARG A 115 -4.50 4.79 -11.05
CA ARG A 115 -3.99 5.43 -9.83
C ARG A 115 -2.83 4.62 -9.27
N ILE A 116 -1.67 5.25 -9.20
CA ILE A 116 -0.45 4.69 -8.64
C ILE A 116 0.21 5.76 -7.78
N SER A 117 0.44 5.47 -6.49
CA SER A 117 1.14 6.33 -5.56
C SER A 117 2.54 5.79 -5.26
N ILE A 118 3.48 6.71 -5.01
CA ILE A 118 4.87 6.40 -4.71
C ILE A 118 5.17 6.82 -3.28
N ASP A 119 5.48 5.85 -2.43
CA ASP A 119 5.80 6.08 -1.02
C ASP A 119 7.26 5.70 -0.78
N THR A 120 8.01 6.54 -0.07
CA THR A 120 9.45 6.34 0.10
C THR A 120 9.88 6.51 1.54
N ILE A 121 10.87 5.73 1.96
CA ILE A 121 11.56 5.94 3.23
C ILE A 121 13.06 5.69 3.09
N PRO A 122 13.93 6.67 3.44
CA PRO A 122 15.36 6.44 3.47
C PRO A 122 15.74 5.67 4.74
N LEU A 123 16.34 4.50 4.58
CA LEU A 123 16.78 3.62 5.67
C LEU A 123 18.14 2.99 5.33
N VAL A 124 18.96 2.77 6.35
CA VAL A 124 20.24 2.07 6.27
C VAL A 124 20.38 1.13 7.46
N GLY A 125 21.23 0.11 7.34
CA GLY A 125 21.36 -0.95 8.35
C GLY A 125 20.61 -2.21 7.92
N GLU A 126 21.24 -3.37 8.10
CA GLU A 126 20.69 -4.65 7.63
C GLU A 126 19.39 -5.02 8.35
N GLU A 127 19.36 -4.85 9.67
CA GLU A 127 18.22 -5.18 10.52
C GLU A 127 17.03 -4.24 10.24
N GLU A 128 17.28 -2.93 10.19
CA GLU A 128 16.27 -1.91 9.93
C GLU A 128 15.66 -2.06 8.53
N LEU A 129 16.49 -2.34 7.53
CA LEU A 129 16.01 -2.62 6.17
C LEU A 129 15.19 -3.90 6.13
N ALA A 130 15.65 -4.98 6.77
CA ALA A 130 14.92 -6.25 6.79
C ALA A 130 13.56 -6.11 7.50
N GLU A 131 13.48 -5.37 8.60
CA GLU A 131 12.22 -5.07 9.29
C GLU A 131 11.28 -4.27 8.40
N ALA A 132 11.79 -3.20 7.76
CA ALA A 132 11.00 -2.37 6.87
C ALA A 132 10.46 -3.18 5.67
N VAL A 133 11.27 -4.05 5.07
CA VAL A 133 10.82 -4.96 4.00
C VAL A 133 9.69 -5.87 4.50
N ARG A 134 9.83 -6.51 5.66
CA ARG A 134 8.75 -7.34 6.24
C ARG A 134 7.49 -6.55 6.56
N ALA A 135 7.62 -5.27 6.88
CA ALA A 135 6.47 -4.39 7.14
C ALA A 135 5.66 -4.08 5.87
N VAL A 136 6.28 -4.15 4.69
CA VAL A 136 5.59 -3.90 3.41
C VAL A 136 4.41 -4.85 3.20
N GLY A 137 4.51 -6.12 3.59
CA GLY A 137 3.42 -7.09 3.48
C GLY A 137 2.17 -6.76 4.32
N ARG A 138 2.29 -5.83 5.27
CA ARG A 138 1.19 -5.37 6.13
C ARG A 138 0.61 -4.02 5.67
N LEU A 139 1.18 -3.40 4.64
CA LEU A 139 0.65 -2.18 4.06
C LEU A 139 -0.42 -2.51 3.01
N PRO A 140 -1.60 -1.86 3.08
CA PRO A 140 -2.64 -2.07 2.08
C PRO A 140 -2.18 -1.50 0.73
N ARG A 141 -2.67 -2.12 -0.36
CA ARG A 141 -2.50 -1.68 -1.76
C ARG A 141 -1.08 -1.74 -2.33
N VAL A 142 -0.10 -2.32 -1.62
CA VAL A 142 1.26 -2.43 -2.17
C VAL A 142 1.27 -3.43 -3.33
N ALA A 143 1.71 -2.96 -4.49
CA ALA A 143 1.88 -3.78 -5.69
C ALA A 143 3.37 -4.01 -6.02
N ALA A 144 4.26 -3.10 -5.61
CA ALA A 144 5.69 -3.26 -5.80
C ALA A 144 6.53 -2.67 -4.66
N LEU A 145 7.71 -3.27 -4.47
CA LEU A 145 8.78 -2.82 -3.59
C LEU A 145 10.05 -2.60 -4.43
N VAL A 146 10.68 -1.43 -4.30
CA VAL A 146 11.97 -1.12 -4.91
C VAL A 146 13.05 -0.97 -3.83
N LEU A 147 14.09 -1.77 -3.93
CA LEU A 147 15.26 -1.74 -3.05
C LEU A 147 16.38 -0.93 -3.69
N ALA A 148 16.62 0.25 -3.12
CA ALA A 148 17.49 1.28 -3.66
C ALA A 148 18.73 1.47 -2.78
N GLY A 149 19.75 0.61 -2.95
CA GLY A 149 20.95 0.61 -2.13
C GLY A 149 22.26 0.53 -2.91
N SER A 150 23.36 0.60 -2.18
CA SER A 150 24.72 0.32 -2.68
C SER A 150 25.22 -1.07 -2.28
N LEU A 151 24.61 -1.70 -1.27
CA LEU A 151 24.86 -3.09 -0.87
C LEU A 151 23.67 -3.58 -0.03
N MET A 152 23.08 -4.71 -0.39
CA MET A 152 21.99 -5.33 0.38
C MET A 152 22.06 -6.86 0.28
N GLY A 153 22.00 -7.54 1.42
CA GLY A 153 22.06 -9.00 1.51
C GLY A 153 21.59 -9.51 2.87
N GLY A 154 21.94 -10.75 3.21
CA GLY A 154 21.71 -11.30 4.55
C GLY A 154 20.23 -11.34 4.93
N GLU A 155 19.87 -10.74 6.06
CA GLU A 155 18.49 -10.67 6.55
C GLU A 155 17.54 -9.95 5.59
N ILE A 156 18.03 -8.99 4.81
CA ILE A 156 17.23 -8.29 3.80
C ILE A 156 16.78 -9.28 2.71
N THR A 157 17.68 -10.17 2.27
CA THR A 157 17.35 -11.22 1.30
C THR A 157 16.26 -12.14 1.83
N ARG A 158 16.39 -12.60 3.08
CA ARG A 158 15.37 -13.44 3.73
C ARG A 158 14.03 -12.73 3.84
N ALA A 159 14.04 -11.44 4.19
CA ALA A 159 12.83 -10.61 4.24
C ALA A 159 12.15 -10.50 2.88
N VAL A 160 12.91 -10.31 1.80
CA VAL A 160 12.39 -10.27 0.42
C VAL A 160 11.74 -11.60 0.04
N GLU A 161 12.39 -12.72 0.31
CA GLU A 161 11.82 -14.05 0.01
C GLU A 161 10.50 -14.30 0.74
N VAL A 162 10.41 -13.90 2.01
CA VAL A 162 9.17 -13.98 2.81
C VAL A 162 8.07 -13.14 2.16
N VAL A 163 8.36 -11.87 1.87
CA VAL A 163 7.37 -10.94 1.29
C VAL A 163 6.85 -11.47 -0.04
N LYS A 164 7.73 -11.94 -0.93
CA LYS A 164 7.35 -12.48 -2.24
C LYS A 164 6.55 -13.77 -2.17
N ARG A 165 6.82 -14.61 -1.17
CA ARG A 165 6.11 -15.88 -0.99
C ARG A 165 4.71 -15.66 -0.41
N GLU A 166 4.56 -14.71 0.50
CA GLU A 166 3.34 -14.51 1.27
C GLU A 166 2.41 -13.45 0.65
N HIS A 167 2.95 -12.58 -0.20
CA HIS A 167 2.21 -11.49 -0.82
C HIS A 167 2.51 -11.41 -2.32
N ASP A 168 1.50 -10.99 -3.09
CA ASP A 168 1.66 -10.72 -4.52
C ASP A 168 2.31 -9.34 -4.73
N ILE A 169 3.58 -9.23 -4.33
CA ILE A 169 4.36 -8.00 -4.40
C ILE A 169 5.56 -8.24 -5.31
N THR A 170 5.62 -7.43 -6.36
CA THR A 170 6.78 -7.34 -7.24
C THR A 170 7.96 -6.74 -6.49
N VAL A 171 9.14 -7.39 -6.53
CA VAL A 171 10.36 -6.83 -5.94
C VAL A 171 11.37 -6.47 -7.01
N ILE A 172 11.76 -5.20 -7.04
CA ILE A 172 12.77 -4.65 -7.96
C ILE A 172 13.97 -4.22 -7.13
N SER A 173 15.17 -4.59 -7.57
CA SER A 173 16.42 -4.20 -6.91
C SER A 173 17.25 -3.34 -7.85
N LEU A 174 17.94 -2.35 -7.30
CA LEU A 174 19.08 -1.78 -8.02
C LEU A 174 20.16 -2.85 -8.21
N ASN A 175 20.96 -2.70 -9.27
CA ASN A 175 22.13 -3.51 -9.48
C ASN A 175 23.22 -3.13 -8.47
N MET A 176 23.28 -3.88 -7.37
CA MET A 176 24.19 -3.64 -6.25
C MET A 176 24.82 -4.95 -5.76
N PRO A 177 26.00 -4.91 -5.13
CA PRO A 177 26.54 -6.03 -4.37
C PRO A 177 25.57 -6.59 -3.32
N GLY A 178 25.66 -7.89 -3.07
CA GLY A 178 24.89 -8.60 -2.05
C GLY A 178 23.77 -9.46 -2.63
N SER A 179 23.28 -10.38 -1.80
CA SER A 179 22.38 -11.47 -2.19
C SER A 179 20.95 -11.04 -2.49
N VAL A 180 20.57 -9.77 -2.28
CA VAL A 180 19.20 -9.33 -2.56
C VAL A 180 18.90 -9.34 -4.07
N THR A 181 19.91 -9.13 -4.90
CA THR A 181 19.77 -9.15 -6.36
C THR A 181 19.45 -10.53 -6.91
N ASP A 182 19.77 -11.61 -6.18
CA ASP A 182 19.50 -12.99 -6.57
C ASP A 182 18.02 -13.38 -6.36
N VAL A 183 17.31 -12.67 -5.48
CA VAL A 183 15.92 -12.96 -5.11
C VAL A 183 14.91 -11.93 -5.64
N ALA A 184 15.37 -10.80 -6.16
CA ALA A 184 14.53 -9.80 -6.81
C ALA A 184 13.91 -10.34 -8.12
N ASP A 185 12.71 -9.89 -8.47
CA ASP A 185 12.08 -10.24 -9.76
C ASP A 185 12.79 -9.58 -10.93
N LEU A 186 13.33 -8.38 -10.70
CA LEU A 186 14.01 -7.57 -11.69
C LEU A 186 15.19 -6.82 -11.05
N VAL A 187 16.31 -6.77 -11.76
CA VAL A 187 17.50 -6.02 -11.34
C VAL A 187 17.80 -4.94 -12.39
N VAL A 188 17.86 -3.68 -11.97
CA VAL A 188 18.03 -2.52 -12.86
C VAL A 188 19.21 -1.67 -12.40
N THR A 189 20.09 -1.30 -13.32
CA THR A 189 21.30 -0.54 -13.01
C THR A 189 21.02 0.94 -12.84
N ASP A 190 20.24 1.54 -13.74
CA ASP A 190 19.87 2.94 -13.65
C ASP A 190 18.72 3.14 -12.66
N PRO A 191 18.89 3.97 -11.60
CA PRO A 191 17.86 4.13 -10.59
C PRO A 191 16.59 4.81 -11.12
N ILE A 192 16.72 5.74 -12.07
CA ILE A 192 15.55 6.42 -12.66
C ILE A 192 14.73 5.40 -13.45
N GLN A 193 15.37 4.58 -14.28
CA GLN A 193 14.75 3.50 -15.01
C GLN A 193 14.12 2.46 -14.08
N ALA A 194 14.75 2.13 -12.94
CA ALA A 194 14.16 1.24 -11.95
C ALA A 194 12.81 1.77 -11.44
N GLY A 195 12.70 3.09 -11.23
CA GLY A 195 11.46 3.76 -10.87
C GLY A 195 10.40 3.71 -11.99
N VAL A 196 10.80 3.95 -13.24
CA VAL A 196 9.88 3.83 -14.39
C VAL A 196 9.36 2.40 -14.51
N MET A 197 10.26 1.41 -14.44
CA MET A 197 9.92 0.00 -14.59
C MET A 197 9.06 -0.51 -13.44
N SER A 198 9.17 0.06 -12.23
CA SER A 198 8.29 -0.31 -11.11
C SER A 198 6.85 0.11 -11.34
N VAL A 199 6.62 1.27 -11.94
CA VAL A 199 5.27 1.71 -12.34
C VAL A 199 4.75 0.86 -13.49
N MET A 200 5.55 0.68 -14.54
CA MET A 200 5.15 -0.12 -15.70
C MET A 200 4.85 -1.57 -15.33
N ALA A 201 5.51 -2.11 -14.30
CA ALA A 201 5.27 -3.46 -13.79
C ALA A 201 3.88 -3.68 -13.19
N VAL A 202 3.32 -2.65 -12.56
CA VAL A 202 2.05 -2.74 -11.83
C VAL A 202 0.89 -2.08 -12.57
N ALA A 203 1.20 -1.32 -13.63
CA ALA A 203 0.21 -0.63 -14.43
C ALA A 203 -0.57 -1.59 -15.33
N ASP A 204 -1.91 -1.56 -15.27
CA ASP A 204 -2.78 -2.43 -16.09
C ASP A 204 -2.75 -2.03 -17.57
N THR A 205 -2.39 -0.78 -17.83
CA THR A 205 -2.36 -0.18 -19.17
C THR A 205 -1.01 -0.36 -19.88
N ALA A 206 0.01 -0.88 -19.20
CA ALA A 206 1.33 -1.10 -19.77
C ALA A 206 1.41 -2.43 -20.52
N VAL A 207 2.09 -2.44 -21.68
CA VAL A 207 2.42 -3.69 -22.41
C VAL A 207 3.54 -4.46 -21.70
N PHE A 208 4.28 -3.77 -20.84
CA PHE A 208 5.35 -4.34 -20.02
C PHE A 208 4.78 -5.33 -19.02
N SER A 209 5.47 -6.45 -18.85
CA SER A 209 5.08 -7.50 -17.91
C SER A 209 6.34 -8.09 -17.32
N ILE A 210 6.41 -8.12 -15.99
CA ILE A 210 7.56 -8.67 -15.26
C ILE A 210 7.82 -10.12 -15.64
N GLU A 211 6.77 -10.92 -15.84
CA GLU A 211 6.92 -12.32 -16.22
C GLU A 211 7.73 -12.52 -17.51
N LYS A 212 7.72 -11.52 -18.42
CA LYS A 212 8.51 -11.56 -19.68
C LYS A 212 9.98 -11.19 -19.49
N VAL A 213 10.32 -10.58 -18.36
CA VAL A 213 11.67 -10.05 -18.06
C VAL A 213 12.25 -10.52 -16.74
N ARG A 214 11.58 -11.45 -16.05
CA ARG A 214 11.99 -11.98 -14.75
C ARG A 214 13.41 -12.55 -14.81
N GLY A 215 14.23 -12.16 -13.84
CA GLY A 215 15.64 -12.60 -13.74
C GLY A 215 16.61 -11.95 -14.74
N LYS A 216 16.15 -11.01 -15.57
CA LYS A 216 17.04 -10.23 -16.46
C LYS A 216 17.64 -9.04 -15.72
N LYS A 217 18.83 -8.62 -16.16
CA LYS A 217 19.53 -7.42 -15.70
C LYS A 217 19.50 -6.36 -16.80
N PHE A 218 19.16 -5.12 -16.45
CA PHE A 218 19.13 -3.97 -17.34
C PHE A 218 20.06 -2.86 -16.89
#